data_AF-A0A935H0K9-F1
#
_entry.id   AF-A0A935H0K9-F1
#
_cell.length_a   1.000
_cell.length_b   1.000
_cell.length_c   1.000
_cell.angle_alpha   90.00
_cell.angle_beta   90.00
_cell.angle_gamma   90.00
#
_symmetry.space_group_name_H-M   'P 1'
#
loop_
_entity.id
_entity.type
_entity.pdbx_description
1 polymer ?
#
loop_
_entity_poly.entity_id
_entity_poly.type
_entity_poly.pdbx_seq_one_letter_code
_entity_poly.pdbx_strand_id
1 'polypeptide(L)'
;MKSQSCTRVERFGKKAIDRATKVRAIRKEIRRLKKERDKFKGEAKAAKAELAKQGKQAVACIQNKVDVVFLVLCLFLSARIGFRAIARVLAVLAPYLGLLKTPCPQTVSNYVSRLSIAKMQTFVQSLATLLGVQCKRFGLLISA
;
A
#
# COMPACT_ATOMS: atom_id res chain seq x y z
N MET A 1 64.70 -50.45 -1.95
CA MET A 1 64.04 -49.15 -2.16
C MET A 1 63.26 -49.22 -3.48
N LYS A 2 61.95 -49.50 -3.45
CA LYS A 2 61.15 -49.72 -4.70
C LYS A 2 60.54 -48.41 -5.21
N SER A 3 61.21 -47.86 -6.21
CA SER A 3 60.73 -47.16 -7.42
C SER A 3 59.38 -46.44 -7.39
N GLN A 4 59.46 -45.11 -7.48
CA GLN A 4 58.41 -44.21 -7.94
C GLN A 4 58.05 -44.49 -9.42
N SER A 5 56.88 -45.08 -9.68
CA SER A 5 56.16 -44.81 -10.94
C SER A 5 54.67 -45.03 -10.74
N CYS A 6 53.99 -44.00 -10.23
CA CYS A 6 52.53 -43.94 -10.19
C CYS A 6 51.98 -44.09 -11.62
N THR A 7 51.25 -45.18 -11.86
CA THR A 7 50.71 -45.50 -13.19
C THR A 7 49.68 -44.43 -13.57
N ARG A 8 49.50 -44.22 -14.89
CA ARG A 8 48.57 -43.21 -15.42
C ARG A 8 47.16 -43.37 -14.83
N VAL A 9 46.71 -44.62 -14.66
CA VAL A 9 45.39 -45.00 -14.10
C VAL A 9 45.26 -44.61 -12.63
N GLU A 10 46.26 -44.88 -11.80
CA GLU A 10 46.27 -44.45 -10.39
C GLU A 10 46.23 -42.92 -10.25
N ARG A 11 46.93 -42.22 -11.14
CA ARG A 11 46.95 -40.74 -11.17
C ARG A 11 45.58 -40.18 -11.55
N PHE A 12 44.88 -40.80 -12.50
CA PHE A 12 43.52 -40.42 -12.87
C PHE A 12 42.49 -40.78 -11.77
N GLY A 13 42.65 -41.94 -11.13
CA GLY A 13 41.81 -42.37 -10.01
C GLY A 13 41.90 -41.42 -8.82
N LYS A 14 43.12 -41.06 -8.38
CA LYS A 14 43.34 -40.08 -7.30
C LYS A 14 42.71 -38.72 -7.63
N LYS A 15 42.89 -38.22 -8.86
CA LYS A 15 42.26 -36.97 -9.33
C LYS A 15 40.73 -37.03 -9.30
N ALA A 16 40.13 -38.17 -9.64
CA ALA A 16 38.68 -38.33 -9.61
C ALA A 16 38.14 -38.29 -8.16
N ILE A 17 38.82 -38.97 -7.23
CA ILE A 17 38.48 -38.97 -5.81
C ILE A 17 38.60 -37.56 -5.21
N ASP A 18 39.70 -36.84 -5.49
CA ASP A 18 39.91 -35.48 -5.00
C ASP A 18 38.83 -34.52 -5.49
N ARG A 19 38.42 -34.64 -6.77
CA ARG A 19 37.31 -33.86 -7.33
C ARG A 19 36.00 -34.17 -6.61
N ALA A 20 35.68 -35.46 -6.40
CA ALA A 20 34.46 -35.87 -5.71
C ALA A 20 34.41 -35.34 -4.27
N THR A 21 35.53 -35.39 -3.55
CA THR A 21 35.66 -34.88 -2.18
C THR A 21 35.50 -33.36 -2.12
N LYS A 22 36.17 -32.63 -3.03
CA LYS A 22 36.02 -31.16 -3.13
C LYS A 22 34.58 -30.75 -3.43
N VAL A 23 33.95 -31.40 -4.41
CA VAL A 23 32.54 -31.13 -4.76
C VAL A 23 31.61 -31.44 -3.58
N ARG A 24 31.85 -32.52 -2.84
CA ARG A 24 31.08 -32.85 -1.64
C ARG A 24 31.23 -31.79 -0.56
N ALA A 25 32.45 -31.31 -0.30
CA ALA A 25 32.72 -30.24 0.66
C ALA A 25 32.02 -28.93 0.26
N ILE A 26 32.16 -28.51 -1.00
CA ILE A 26 31.51 -27.30 -1.54
C ILE A 26 29.98 -27.38 -1.43
N ARG A 27 29.37 -28.52 -1.77
CA ARG A 27 27.92 -28.71 -1.65
C ARG A 27 27.42 -28.63 -0.19
N LYS A 28 28.25 -29.04 0.77
CA LYS A 28 27.93 -28.93 2.20
C LYS A 28 27.94 -27.47 2.62
N GLU A 29 28.93 -26.71 2.16
CA GLU A 29 29.08 -25.30 2.51
C GLU A 29 28.00 -24.42 1.85
N ILE A 30 27.69 -24.64 0.57
CA ILE A 30 26.58 -23.95 -0.10
C ILE A 30 25.25 -24.18 0.63
N ARG A 31 25.02 -25.39 1.16
CA ARG A 31 23.82 -25.68 1.94
C ARG A 31 23.77 -24.90 3.26
N ARG A 32 24.89 -24.74 3.95
CA ARG A 32 24.98 -23.92 5.17
C ARG A 32 24.69 -22.46 4.88
N LEU A 33 25.40 -21.88 3.92
CA LEU A 33 25.22 -20.48 3.53
C LEU A 33 23.81 -20.17 3.05
N LYS A 34 23.17 -21.09 2.29
CA LYS A 34 21.76 -20.94 1.91
C LYS A 34 20.84 -20.91 3.14
N LYS A 35 21.05 -21.79 4.12
CA LYS A 35 20.24 -21.85 5.35
C LYS A 35 20.34 -20.56 6.15
N GLU A 36 21.54 -20.01 6.29
CA GLU A 36 21.76 -18.73 6.99
C GLU A 36 21.11 -17.56 6.26
N ARG A 37 21.33 -17.46 4.94
CA ARG A 37 20.69 -16.45 4.11
C ARG A 37 19.17 -16.54 4.19
N ASP A 38 18.61 -17.75 4.16
CA ASP A 38 17.16 -17.95 4.22
C ASP A 38 16.59 -17.54 5.58
N LYS A 39 17.35 -17.78 6.67
CA LYS A 39 17.03 -17.25 8.01
C LYS A 39 17.00 -15.73 8.03
N PHE A 40 18.07 -15.07 7.57
CA PHE A 40 18.13 -13.60 7.51
C PHE A 40 17.05 -13.00 6.62
N LYS A 41 16.76 -13.64 5.48
CA LYS A 41 15.68 -13.21 4.58
C LYS A 41 14.31 -13.35 5.24
N GLY A 42 14.10 -14.41 6.02
CA GLY A 42 12.91 -14.60 6.84
C GLY A 42 12.73 -13.51 7.88
N GLU A 43 13.78 -13.24 8.66
CA GLU A 43 13.81 -12.19 9.69
C GLU A 43 13.56 -10.80 9.09
N ALA A 44 14.22 -10.46 7.98
CA ALA A 44 14.02 -9.20 7.29
C ALA A 44 12.58 -9.05 6.76
N LYS A 45 11.96 -10.14 6.28
CA LYS A 45 10.57 -10.14 5.84
C LYS A 45 9.60 -9.96 7.02
N ALA A 46 9.87 -10.62 8.15
CA ALA A 46 9.09 -10.48 9.36
C ALA A 46 9.17 -9.05 9.92
N ALA A 47 10.38 -8.48 10.03
CA ALA A 47 10.58 -7.10 10.48
C ALA A 47 9.86 -6.09 9.59
N LYS A 48 9.92 -6.25 8.26
CA LYS A 48 9.15 -5.41 7.32
C LYS A 48 7.64 -5.55 7.51
N ALA A 49 7.15 -6.75 7.79
CA ALA A 49 5.74 -6.98 8.05
C ALA A 49 5.28 -6.33 9.36
N GLU A 50 6.09 -6.38 10.42
CA GLU A 50 5.81 -5.70 11.69
C GLU A 50 5.79 -4.18 11.54
N LEU A 51 6.78 -3.59 10.85
CA LEU A 51 6.77 -2.16 10.54
C LEU A 51 5.55 -1.75 9.70
N ALA A 52 5.13 -2.59 8.74
CA ALA A 52 3.92 -2.33 7.96
C ALA A 52 2.63 -2.42 8.80
N LYS A 53 2.59 -3.25 9.86
CA LYS A 53 1.47 -3.28 10.82
C LYS A 53 1.46 -2.04 11.71
N GLN A 54 2.63 -1.65 12.23
CA GLN A 54 2.78 -0.46 13.08
C GLN A 54 2.45 0.83 12.30
N GLY A 55 2.93 0.95 11.06
CA GLY A 55 2.60 2.06 10.17
C GLY A 55 1.11 2.15 9.81
N LYS A 56 0.34 1.06 9.89
CA LYS A 56 -1.12 1.10 9.71
C LYS A 56 -1.87 1.54 10.97
N GLN A 57 -1.27 1.35 12.16
CA GLN A 57 -1.90 1.71 13.44
C GLN A 57 -1.61 3.18 13.83
N ALA A 58 -0.48 3.74 13.44
CA ALA A 58 -0.08 5.11 13.78
C ALA A 58 -0.67 6.20 12.85
N VAL A 59 -1.30 5.80 11.75
CA VAL A 59 -1.76 6.71 10.71
C VAL A 59 -3.24 7.01 10.92
N ALA A 60 -3.58 8.28 11.11
CA ALA A 60 -4.96 8.77 11.22
C ALA A 60 -5.78 8.27 10.02
N CYS A 61 -6.54 7.21 10.25
CA CYS A 61 -7.41 6.61 9.26
C CYS A 61 -8.61 7.53 9.07
N ILE A 62 -8.73 8.13 7.90
CA ILE A 62 -10.01 8.70 7.49
C ILE A 62 -10.97 7.51 7.29
N GLN A 63 -11.77 7.23 8.33
CA GLN A 63 -12.74 6.15 8.34
C GLN A 63 -13.99 6.52 7.53
N ASN A 64 -14.35 7.81 7.51
CA ASN A 64 -15.60 8.29 6.93
C ASN A 64 -15.40 9.08 5.65
N LYS A 65 -16.33 8.92 4.72
CA LYS A 65 -16.41 9.70 3.47
C LYS A 65 -16.55 11.20 3.74
N VAL A 66 -17.14 11.57 4.88
CA VAL A 66 -17.33 12.95 5.32
C VAL A 66 -15.98 13.66 5.53
N ASP A 67 -15.01 12.98 6.13
CA ASP A 67 -13.70 13.58 6.41
C ASP A 67 -12.91 13.82 5.12
N VAL A 68 -13.07 12.93 4.12
CA VAL A 68 -12.51 13.13 2.77
C VAL A 68 -13.11 14.37 2.12
N VAL A 69 -14.44 14.54 2.22
CA VAL A 69 -15.14 15.72 1.67
C VAL A 69 -14.66 16.99 2.37
N PHE A 70 -14.55 16.97 3.70
CA PHE A 70 -14.06 18.08 4.49
C PHE A 70 -12.62 18.47 4.09
N LEU A 71 -11.72 17.50 3.96
CA LEU A 71 -10.34 17.72 3.53
C LEU A 71 -10.28 18.34 2.12
N VAL A 72 -11.10 17.85 1.19
CA VAL A 72 -11.24 18.42 -0.16
C VAL A 72 -11.68 19.88 -0.09
N LEU A 73 -12.67 20.20 0.75
CA LEU A 73 -13.14 21.58 0.95
C LEU A 73 -12.07 22.48 1.54
N CYS A 74 -11.32 22.02 2.55
CA CYS A 74 -10.20 22.79 3.10
C CYS A 74 -9.12 23.09 2.05
N LEU A 75 -8.76 22.12 1.21
CA LEU A 75 -7.78 22.32 0.14
C LEU A 75 -8.32 23.26 -0.96
N PHE A 76 -9.61 23.18 -1.27
CA PHE A 76 -10.23 24.05 -2.26
C PHE A 76 -10.39 25.48 -1.75
N LEU A 77 -10.87 25.67 -0.53
CA LEU A 77 -11.17 26.99 0.04
C LEU A 77 -9.92 27.71 0.55
N SER A 78 -9.06 27.02 1.31
CA SER A 78 -7.90 27.64 1.93
C SER A 78 -6.70 27.76 0.98
N ALA A 79 -6.49 26.76 0.12
CA ALA A 79 -5.34 26.72 -0.79
C ALA A 79 -5.69 27.04 -2.26
N ARG A 80 -6.97 27.26 -2.59
CA ARG A 80 -7.47 27.55 -3.96
C ARG A 80 -6.98 26.57 -5.03
N ILE A 81 -6.82 25.31 -4.64
CA ILE A 81 -6.32 24.26 -5.51
C ILE A 81 -7.48 23.72 -6.35
N GLY A 82 -7.31 23.61 -7.67
CA GLY A 82 -8.31 22.99 -8.54
C GLY A 82 -8.48 21.49 -8.26
N PHE A 83 -9.67 20.93 -8.50
CA PHE A 83 -10.00 19.53 -8.18
C PHE A 83 -9.02 18.49 -8.74
N ARG A 84 -8.42 18.77 -9.90
CA ARG A 84 -7.42 17.90 -10.53
C ARG A 84 -6.16 17.78 -9.67
N ALA A 85 -5.70 18.89 -9.09
CA ALA A 85 -4.54 18.93 -8.21
C ALA A 85 -4.90 18.37 -6.82
N ILE A 86 -6.11 18.61 -6.31
CA ILE A 86 -6.62 17.97 -5.08
C ILE A 86 -6.56 16.44 -5.18
N ALA A 87 -7.01 15.87 -6.30
CA ALA A 87 -6.94 14.42 -6.50
C ALA A 87 -5.50 13.87 -6.49
N ARG A 88 -4.52 14.66 -6.98
CA ARG A 88 -3.10 14.30 -6.92
C ARG A 88 -2.56 14.35 -5.49
N VAL A 89 -2.92 15.39 -4.73
CA VAL A 89 -2.57 15.51 -3.31
C VAL A 89 -3.16 14.33 -2.52
N LEU A 90 -4.42 13.99 -2.75
CA LEU A 90 -5.05 12.82 -2.14
C LEU A 90 -4.38 11.51 -2.55
N ALA A 91 -3.85 11.40 -3.77
CA ALA A 91 -3.10 10.22 -4.20
C ALA A 91 -1.79 10.05 -3.43
N VAL A 92 -1.08 11.15 -3.17
CA VAL A 92 0.16 11.16 -2.39
C VAL A 92 -0.12 10.89 -0.91
N LEU A 93 -1.22 11.44 -0.39
CA LEU A 93 -1.62 11.28 1.01
C LEU A 93 -2.39 9.98 1.29
N ALA A 94 -2.86 9.26 0.26
CA ALA A 94 -3.61 8.01 0.42
C ALA A 94 -2.98 6.98 1.40
N PRO A 95 -1.67 6.67 1.32
CA PRO A 95 -1.05 5.75 2.28
C PRO A 95 -1.00 6.31 3.71
N TYR A 96 -0.96 7.64 3.86
CA TYR A 96 -0.95 8.36 5.14
C TYR A 96 -2.34 8.72 5.66
N LEU A 97 -3.41 8.40 4.93
CA LEU A 97 -4.78 8.63 5.35
C LEU A 97 -5.56 7.33 5.51
N GLY A 98 -4.91 6.18 5.24
CA GLY A 98 -5.55 4.86 5.23
C GLY A 98 -6.53 4.66 4.07
N LEU A 99 -6.48 5.49 3.03
CA LEU A 99 -7.42 5.40 1.91
C LEU A 99 -7.05 4.22 0.99
N LEU A 100 -7.91 3.19 0.97
CA LEU A 100 -7.77 2.03 0.06
C LEU A 100 -7.89 2.39 -1.42
N LYS A 101 -8.72 3.39 -1.74
CA LYS A 101 -8.93 3.89 -3.10
C LYS A 101 -8.87 5.40 -3.12
N THR A 102 -7.92 5.93 -3.88
CA THR A 102 -7.81 7.37 -4.11
C THR A 102 -8.97 7.85 -4.99
N PRO A 103 -9.72 8.88 -4.60
CA PRO A 103 -10.78 9.44 -5.42
C PRO A 103 -10.19 10.13 -6.66
N CYS A 104 -10.78 9.88 -7.83
CA CYS A 104 -10.41 10.59 -9.05
C CYS A 104 -10.96 12.03 -9.03
N PRO A 105 -10.45 12.95 -9.88
CA PRO A 105 -10.92 14.34 -9.92
C PRO A 105 -12.44 14.47 -10.09
N GLN A 106 -13.05 13.59 -10.89
CA GLN A 106 -14.49 13.58 -11.11
C GLN A 106 -15.26 13.18 -9.85
N THR A 107 -14.75 12.22 -9.07
CA THR A 107 -15.31 11.82 -7.78
C THR A 107 -15.24 12.97 -6.77
N VAL A 108 -14.09 13.66 -6.71
CA VAL A 108 -13.89 14.83 -5.85
C VAL A 108 -14.88 15.94 -6.19
N SER A 109 -15.07 16.24 -7.48
CA SER A 109 -16.05 17.23 -7.92
C SER A 109 -17.48 16.82 -7.53
N ASN A 110 -17.85 15.56 -7.75
CA ASN A 110 -19.18 15.03 -7.41
C ASN A 110 -19.48 15.17 -5.91
N TYR A 111 -18.49 14.90 -5.05
CA TYR A 111 -18.61 15.07 -3.60
C TYR A 111 -18.95 16.51 -3.21
N VAL A 112 -18.24 17.48 -3.76
CA VAL A 112 -18.48 18.90 -3.48
C VAL A 112 -19.84 19.33 -4.03
N SER A 113 -20.17 18.97 -5.27
CA SER A 113 -21.46 19.32 -5.89
C SER A 113 -22.65 18.75 -5.11
N ARG A 114 -22.58 17.48 -4.69
CA ARG A 114 -23.63 16.86 -3.88
C ARG A 114 -23.78 17.56 -2.53
N LEU A 115 -22.67 17.93 -1.90
CA LEU A 115 -22.72 18.68 -0.65
C LEU A 115 -23.38 20.05 -0.84
N SER A 116 -23.02 20.78 -1.90
CA SER A 116 -23.62 22.08 -2.22
C SER A 116 -25.13 21.97 -2.46
N ILE A 117 -25.57 20.98 -3.24
CA ILE A 117 -27.00 20.73 -3.50
C ILE A 117 -27.71 20.41 -2.19
N ALA A 118 -27.17 19.51 -1.37
CA ALA A 118 -27.77 19.14 -0.09
C ALA A 118 -27.90 20.36 0.83
N LYS A 119 -26.87 21.22 0.89
CA LYS A 119 -26.90 22.45 1.70
C LYS A 119 -27.92 23.47 1.17
N MET A 120 -28.01 23.66 -0.14
CA MET A 120 -29.05 24.52 -0.73
C MET A 120 -30.45 23.97 -0.47
N GLN A 121 -30.66 22.67 -0.60
CA GLN A 121 -31.95 22.04 -0.29
C GLN A 121 -32.34 22.25 1.17
N THR A 122 -31.40 22.08 2.11
CA THR A 122 -31.68 22.37 3.53
C THR A 122 -32.02 23.84 3.77
N PHE A 123 -31.33 24.75 3.09
CA PHE A 123 -31.60 26.18 3.21
C PHE A 123 -32.99 26.54 2.64
N VAL A 124 -33.32 26.08 1.43
CA VAL A 124 -34.63 26.27 0.81
C VAL A 124 -35.73 25.69 1.69
N GLN A 125 -35.53 24.49 2.26
CA GLN A 125 -36.49 23.88 3.17
C GLN A 125 -36.69 24.73 4.44
N SER A 126 -35.61 25.25 5.03
CA SER A 126 -35.72 26.12 6.22
C SER A 126 -36.46 27.42 5.93
N LEU A 127 -36.24 28.04 4.77
CA LEU A 127 -36.98 29.22 4.33
C LEU A 127 -38.45 28.92 4.08
N ALA A 128 -38.75 27.79 3.45
CA ALA A 128 -40.11 27.34 3.21
C ALA A 128 -40.87 27.13 4.53
N THR A 129 -40.22 26.54 5.54
CA THR A 129 -40.78 26.38 6.89
C THR A 129 -41.02 27.74 7.57
N LEU A 130 -40.09 28.69 7.45
CA LEU A 130 -40.25 30.04 8.02
C LEU A 130 -41.35 30.86 7.35
N LEU A 131 -41.57 30.67 6.05
CA LEU A 131 -42.59 31.36 5.26
C LEU A 131 -43.95 30.64 5.26
N GLY A 132 -44.10 29.54 5.98
CA GLY A 132 -45.33 28.75 6.02
C GLY A 132 -45.67 28.03 4.70
N VAL A 133 -44.70 27.90 3.79
CA VAL A 133 -44.87 27.27 2.48
C VAL A 133 -44.47 25.79 2.57
N GLN A 134 -45.40 24.88 2.29
CA GLN A 134 -45.11 23.44 2.22
C GLN A 134 -44.36 23.11 0.92
N CYS A 135 -43.04 23.04 0.98
CA CYS A 135 -42.24 22.46 -0.10
C CYS A 135 -42.39 20.92 -0.09
N LYS A 136 -43.11 20.36 -1.08
CA LYS A 136 -43.14 18.91 -1.30
C LYS A 136 -41.72 18.42 -1.60
N ARG A 137 -41.21 17.57 -0.71
CA ARG A 137 -39.90 16.91 -0.76
C ARG A 137 -39.72 16.24 -2.14
N PHE A 138 -38.84 16.79 -2.98
CA PHE A 138 -38.36 16.08 -4.16
C PHE A 138 -37.56 14.86 -3.66
N GLY A 139 -38.19 13.70 -3.70
CA GLY A 139 -37.59 12.43 -3.32
C GLY A 139 -36.38 12.15 -4.21
N LEU A 140 -35.19 12.18 -3.64
CA LEU A 140 -34.05 11.45 -4.18
C LEU A 140 -33.78 10.27 -3.26
N LEU A 141 -34.14 9.08 -3.74
CA LEU A 141 -33.60 7.82 -3.25
C LEU A 141 -32.08 7.94 -3.20
N ILE A 142 -31.53 7.95 -1.99
CA ILE A 142 -30.14 7.57 -1.74
C ILE A 142 -30.23 6.15 -1.21
N SER A 143 -30.36 5.18 -2.12
CA SER A 143 -30.12 3.77 -1.79
C SER A 143 -28.61 3.57 -1.62
N ALA A 144 -28.24 3.12 -0.43
CA ALA A 144 -27.03 2.34 -0.17
C ALA A 144 -27.28 0.89 -0.55
#